data_AF-A0A7C2VRU6-F1
#
_entry.id   AF-A0A7C2VRU6-F1
#
_cell.length_a   1.000
_cell.length_b   1.000
_cell.length_c   1.000
_cell.angle_alpha   90.00
_cell.angle_beta   90.00
_cell.angle_gamma   90.00
#
_symmetry.space_group_name_H-M   'P 1'
#
loop_
_entity.id
_entity.type
_entity.pdbx_description
1 polymer ?
#
loop_
_entity_poly.entity_id
_entity_poly.type
_entity_poly.pdbx_seq_one_letter_code
_entity_poly.pdbx_strand_id
1 'polypeptide(L)'
;GPGVTLFSEFGKYLVGSINCSNLSVHSGIRISKFKQRTPPSVPPLQRDKVYVSFIISDGDNLPVLTVSNFPQLWKDPVRGKLPLGWTISPSACMLIPDIVDYYYSTATDQDRFLGAVSGIGYAYPDSYGKRFREQDRRRVFDEFLDQTRIYMERMDLEEIWIMGVSRDDLIGRYAERIPFLKAIFPDYGRRVIDYDEATYPTSRNVPVFHAVTGWSEGISRGEQIEDLVSQIRAITPSERPAFMHLFVLNWFADLRMLREILNRLGPEYIAVRPDHLAVLYRQEMKRRRILIRVPTSIYGIENHGLLFPIFLRNVTDSQMEVWIEISGGLDRPSLEPDRALLSPEKIFRLTVSGIPSGDEIHIEIKAPFGTIRRAIEYHQIAEGEIAKPFPSVGSLQFLRRFEAEKLAHRSGREETDPDALGGKVWSARRGKTEGGYIVFGPYSPIDAGDYLALFRLKRTGKGRGLVAVIDTCVGGGKPITASREIRVEELPLGEFRSFPLLFHHPGGGVETRVFWPGNASLAVDDITLWKVTRRKR
;
A
#
# COMPACT_ATOMS: atom_id res chain seq x y z
N GLY A 1 11.99 -3.05 -14.01
CA GLY A 1 13.07 -3.80 -14.66
C GLY A 1 14.36 -2.98 -14.70
N PRO A 2 15.54 -3.63 -14.81
CA PRO A 2 16.86 -2.97 -14.76
C PRO A 2 17.06 -1.87 -15.80
N GLY A 3 16.54 -2.02 -17.02
CA GLY A 3 16.66 -1.02 -18.08
C GLY A 3 15.97 0.31 -17.73
N VAL A 4 14.76 0.26 -17.18
CA VAL A 4 14.02 1.47 -16.75
C VAL A 4 14.72 2.15 -15.58
N THR A 5 15.28 1.37 -14.64
CA THR A 5 16.11 1.90 -13.56
C THR A 5 17.30 2.68 -14.13
N LEU A 6 18.03 2.09 -15.07
CA LEU A 6 19.18 2.74 -15.70
C LEU A 6 18.79 4.04 -16.42
N PHE A 7 17.73 4.05 -17.22
CA PHE A 7 17.26 5.28 -17.86
C PHE A 7 16.89 6.35 -16.82
N SER A 8 16.15 5.96 -15.77
CA SER A 8 15.72 6.87 -14.73
C SER A 8 16.91 7.51 -14.01
N GLU A 9 17.94 6.73 -13.67
CA GLU A 9 19.17 7.24 -13.03
C GLU A 9 19.82 8.40 -13.79
N PHE A 10 19.74 8.37 -15.13
CA PHE A 10 20.24 9.40 -16.04
C PHE A 10 19.22 10.49 -16.39
N GLY A 11 18.09 10.56 -15.69
CA GLY A 11 17.03 11.54 -15.98
C GLY A 11 16.40 11.32 -17.35
N LYS A 12 16.27 10.06 -17.78
CA LYS A 12 15.62 9.64 -19.03
C LYS A 12 14.42 8.77 -18.70
N TYR A 13 13.51 8.68 -19.66
CA TYR A 13 12.32 7.83 -19.60
C TYR A 13 12.24 6.97 -20.87
N LEU A 14 11.58 5.83 -20.76
CA LEU A 14 11.31 4.92 -21.86
C LEU A 14 9.92 5.18 -22.42
N VAL A 15 9.76 5.17 -23.74
CA VAL A 15 8.44 5.03 -24.37
C VAL A 15 8.38 3.62 -24.94
N GLY A 16 7.52 2.76 -24.39
CA GLY A 16 7.44 1.36 -24.78
C GLY A 16 6.91 1.21 -26.21
N SER A 17 7.80 1.08 -27.19
CA SER A 17 7.44 1.08 -28.62
C SER A 17 7.88 -0.15 -29.40
N ILE A 18 8.53 -1.12 -28.72
CA ILE A 18 8.93 -2.38 -29.34
C ILE A 18 7.67 -3.10 -29.83
N ASN A 19 7.71 -3.70 -31.02
CA ASN A 19 6.59 -4.38 -31.67
C ASN A 19 5.37 -3.49 -31.99
N CYS A 20 5.52 -2.16 -31.99
CA CYS A 20 4.52 -1.25 -32.54
C CYS A 20 4.83 -0.98 -34.02
N SER A 21 3.93 -1.39 -34.92
CA SER A 21 4.08 -1.14 -36.35
C SER A 21 3.63 0.28 -36.74
N ASN A 22 4.02 0.72 -37.94
CA ASN A 22 3.52 1.93 -38.60
C ASN A 22 3.71 3.27 -37.86
N LEU A 23 4.62 3.36 -36.88
CA LEU A 23 4.83 4.60 -36.11
C LEU A 23 5.14 5.83 -36.98
N SER A 24 5.89 5.68 -38.09
CA SER A 24 6.15 6.79 -39.02
C SER A 24 4.88 7.29 -39.73
N VAL A 25 3.92 6.39 -39.98
CA VAL A 25 2.63 6.72 -40.59
C VAL A 25 1.72 7.38 -39.56
N HIS A 26 1.53 6.73 -38.41
CA HIS A 26 0.67 7.25 -37.34
C HIS A 26 1.14 8.63 -36.85
N SER A 27 2.45 8.79 -36.60
CA SER A 27 3.03 10.08 -36.17
C SER A 27 3.01 11.15 -37.27
N GLY A 28 2.65 10.83 -38.52
CA GLY A 28 2.39 11.80 -39.58
C GLY A 28 1.06 12.53 -39.40
N ILE A 29 0.11 11.94 -38.67
CA ILE A 29 -1.21 12.52 -38.41
C ILE A 29 -1.09 13.63 -37.36
N ARG A 30 -1.83 14.73 -37.56
CA ARG A 30 -1.74 15.93 -36.72
C ARG A 30 -3.08 16.19 -36.05
N ILE A 31 -3.14 15.90 -34.75
CA ILE A 31 -4.25 16.28 -33.87
C ILE A 31 -3.69 17.26 -32.84
N SER A 32 -4.21 18.49 -32.86
CA SER A 32 -3.68 19.59 -32.05
C SER A 32 -3.98 19.39 -30.56
N LYS A 33 -5.22 19.01 -30.24
CA LYS A 33 -5.67 18.76 -28.86
C LYS A 33 -6.68 17.62 -28.84
N PHE A 34 -6.56 16.75 -27.85
CA PHE A 34 -7.54 15.72 -27.57
C PHE A 34 -8.50 16.19 -26.49
N LYS A 35 -9.72 15.65 -26.53
CA LYS A 35 -10.72 15.89 -25.50
C LYS A 35 -11.41 14.58 -25.18
N GLN A 36 -11.36 14.17 -23.92
CA GLN A 36 -12.15 13.02 -23.48
C GLN A 36 -13.63 13.41 -23.47
N ARG A 37 -14.52 12.40 -23.58
CA ARG A 37 -15.96 12.63 -23.43
C ARG A 37 -16.25 13.28 -22.07
N THR A 38 -17.23 14.18 -22.06
CA THR A 38 -17.67 14.83 -20.82
C THR A 38 -18.13 13.75 -19.84
N PRO A 39 -17.65 13.78 -18.59
CA PRO A 39 -18.06 12.82 -17.58
C PRO A 39 -19.58 12.86 -17.36
N PRO A 40 -20.27 11.72 -17.17
CA PRO A 40 -21.61 11.74 -16.61
C PRO A 40 -21.55 12.29 -15.18
N SER A 41 -22.71 12.68 -14.65
CA SER A 41 -22.81 13.18 -13.28
C SER A 41 -22.24 12.17 -12.29
N VAL A 42 -21.42 12.65 -11.36
CA VAL A 42 -20.91 11.82 -10.26
C VAL A 42 -22.09 11.34 -9.42
N PRO A 43 -22.18 10.03 -9.08
CA PRO A 43 -23.23 9.54 -8.21
C PRO A 43 -23.16 10.23 -6.84
N PRO A 44 -24.28 10.39 -6.11
CA PRO A 44 -24.24 10.93 -4.76
C PRO A 44 -23.37 10.10 -3.82
N LEU A 45 -22.63 10.77 -2.93
CA LEU A 45 -21.85 10.11 -1.89
C LEU A 45 -22.77 9.44 -0.87
N GLN A 46 -22.74 8.10 -0.86
CA GLN A 46 -23.38 7.24 0.13
C GLN A 46 -22.37 6.90 1.21
N ARG A 47 -22.79 7.04 2.48
CA ARG A 47 -21.87 7.02 3.63
C ARG A 47 -21.62 5.64 4.22
N ASP A 48 -22.37 4.64 3.76
CA ASP A 48 -22.29 3.23 4.15
C ASP A 48 -21.54 2.38 3.10
N LYS A 49 -20.97 3.00 2.06
CA LYS A 49 -20.44 2.29 0.88
C LYS A 49 -18.92 2.26 0.80
N VAL A 50 -18.43 1.28 0.06
CA VAL A 50 -17.04 1.15 -0.38
C VAL A 50 -16.99 1.43 -1.88
N TYR A 51 -16.37 2.53 -2.27
CA TYR A 51 -16.18 2.89 -3.67
C TYR A 51 -14.89 2.26 -4.21
N VAL A 52 -14.99 1.60 -5.36
CA VAL A 52 -13.85 0.94 -6.00
C VAL A 52 -13.68 1.42 -7.43
N SER A 53 -12.44 1.56 -7.90
CA SER A 53 -12.15 1.87 -9.30
C SER A 53 -11.25 0.79 -9.90
N PHE A 54 -11.75 0.08 -10.91
CA PHE A 54 -10.94 -0.80 -11.74
C PHE A 54 -10.14 0.03 -12.73
N ILE A 55 -8.82 -0.12 -12.73
CA ILE A 55 -7.94 0.58 -13.67
C ILE A 55 -7.07 -0.42 -14.40
N ILE A 56 -7.20 -0.44 -15.73
CA ILE A 56 -6.46 -1.33 -16.64
C ILE A 56 -5.04 -0.79 -16.87
N SER A 57 -4.05 -1.64 -16.61
CA SER A 57 -2.62 -1.33 -16.66
C SER A 57 -2.00 -1.34 -18.07
N ASP A 58 -0.72 -0.97 -18.14
CA ASP A 58 0.22 -1.03 -19.28
C ASP A 58 -0.12 -0.19 -20.52
N GLY A 59 -0.96 0.83 -20.39
CA GLY A 59 -1.19 1.80 -21.46
C GLY A 59 0.01 2.70 -21.78
N ASP A 60 1.12 2.59 -21.04
CA ASP A 60 2.41 3.20 -21.38
C ASP A 60 3.07 2.51 -22.58
N ASN A 61 2.75 1.23 -22.80
CA ASN A 61 3.24 0.43 -23.92
C ASN A 61 2.38 0.63 -25.17
N LEU A 62 2.93 1.28 -26.19
CA LEU A 62 2.27 1.46 -27.49
C LEU A 62 1.83 0.15 -28.18
N PRO A 63 2.55 -0.99 -28.11
CA PRO A 63 2.02 -2.24 -28.66
C PRO A 63 0.73 -2.70 -27.94
N VAL A 64 0.59 -2.45 -26.63
CA VAL A 64 -0.65 -2.74 -25.88
C VAL A 64 -1.80 -1.97 -26.47
N LEU A 65 -1.61 -0.67 -26.70
CA LEU A 65 -2.62 0.24 -27.26
C LEU A 65 -3.01 -0.09 -28.70
N THR A 66 -2.14 -0.73 -29.48
CA THR A 66 -2.32 -0.87 -30.94
C THR A 66 -2.71 -2.27 -31.38
N VAL A 67 -1.91 -3.28 -31.04
CA VAL A 67 -2.00 -4.62 -31.63
C VAL A 67 -2.23 -5.73 -30.61
N SER A 68 -2.03 -5.46 -29.32
CA SER A 68 -2.07 -6.46 -28.25
C SER A 68 -3.37 -6.37 -27.44
N ASN A 69 -3.32 -6.17 -26.12
CA ASN A 69 -4.43 -6.46 -25.22
C ASN A 69 -5.56 -5.41 -25.22
N PHE A 70 -5.25 -4.12 -25.31
CA PHE A 70 -6.28 -3.07 -25.26
C PHE A 70 -7.35 -3.24 -26.34
N PRO A 71 -7.02 -3.45 -27.64
CA PRO A 71 -8.03 -3.64 -28.67
C PRO A 71 -9.01 -4.79 -28.39
N GLN A 72 -8.57 -5.83 -27.70
CA GLN A 72 -9.40 -6.98 -27.34
C GLN A 72 -10.35 -6.62 -26.19
N LEU A 73 -9.81 -6.04 -25.11
CA LEU A 73 -10.61 -5.57 -23.97
C LEU A 73 -11.60 -4.47 -24.38
N TRP A 74 -11.21 -3.60 -25.31
CA TRP A 74 -12.03 -2.50 -25.83
C TRP A 74 -13.26 -2.98 -26.61
N LYS A 75 -13.16 -4.17 -27.23
CA LYS A 75 -14.26 -4.80 -27.98
C LYS A 75 -15.16 -5.70 -27.12
N ASP A 76 -14.81 -5.93 -25.85
CA ASP A 76 -15.59 -6.82 -24.99
C ASP A 76 -17.00 -6.22 -24.71
N PRO A 77 -18.09 -7.00 -24.85
CA PRO A 77 -19.46 -6.53 -24.68
C PRO A 77 -19.85 -6.16 -23.23
N VAL A 78 -18.97 -6.38 -22.25
CA VAL A 78 -19.11 -5.86 -20.88
C VAL A 78 -18.68 -4.39 -20.80
N ARG A 79 -17.82 -3.90 -21.72
CA ARG A 79 -17.46 -2.47 -21.77
C ARG A 79 -18.73 -1.63 -21.94
N GLY A 80 -18.80 -0.51 -21.22
CA GLY A 80 -20.00 0.33 -21.14
C GLY A 80 -21.03 -0.14 -20.10
N LYS A 81 -20.84 -1.29 -19.45
CA LYS A 81 -21.67 -1.77 -18.32
C LYS A 81 -20.94 -1.71 -16.98
N LEU A 82 -19.63 -1.47 -17.00
CA LEU A 82 -18.79 -1.28 -15.83
C LEU A 82 -17.97 0.01 -16.01
N PRO A 83 -17.86 0.86 -14.98
CA PRO A 83 -16.94 1.98 -14.99
C PRO A 83 -15.49 1.48 -14.97
N LEU A 84 -14.70 1.92 -15.94
CA LEU A 84 -13.32 1.47 -16.15
C LEU A 84 -12.38 2.66 -16.35
N GLY A 85 -11.23 2.59 -15.69
CA GLY A 85 -10.08 3.42 -15.96
C GLY A 85 -9.14 2.75 -16.98
N TRP A 86 -8.67 3.50 -17.96
CA TRP A 86 -7.75 3.01 -18.99
C TRP A 86 -6.48 3.85 -18.97
N THR A 87 -5.35 3.25 -18.61
CA THR A 87 -4.07 3.95 -18.73
C THR A 87 -3.76 4.25 -20.19
N ILE A 88 -3.16 5.41 -20.46
CA ILE A 88 -2.67 5.76 -21.80
C ILE A 88 -1.41 6.60 -21.70
N SER A 89 -0.38 6.26 -22.48
CA SER A 89 0.88 7.00 -22.53
C SER A 89 0.62 8.45 -22.93
N PRO A 90 1.05 9.47 -22.14
CA PRO A 90 1.00 10.85 -22.59
C PRO A 90 1.82 11.11 -23.87
N SER A 91 2.80 10.25 -24.19
CA SER A 91 3.53 10.31 -25.46
C SER A 91 2.72 9.80 -26.66
N ALA A 92 1.61 9.09 -26.44
CA ALA A 92 0.80 8.52 -27.51
C ALA A 92 0.23 9.59 -28.46
N CYS A 93 -0.04 10.82 -27.98
CA CYS A 93 -0.49 11.91 -28.84
C CYS A 93 0.54 12.34 -29.90
N MET A 94 1.81 12.00 -29.72
CA MET A 94 2.87 12.26 -30.70
C MET A 94 3.09 11.08 -31.65
N LEU A 95 2.93 9.86 -31.15
CA LEU A 95 3.40 8.64 -31.81
C LEU A 95 2.28 7.88 -32.51
N ILE A 96 1.09 7.87 -31.91
CA ILE A 96 -0.10 7.18 -32.41
C ILE A 96 -1.39 8.03 -32.27
N PRO A 97 -1.40 9.30 -32.71
CA PRO A 97 -2.50 10.23 -32.46
C PRO A 97 -3.87 9.74 -32.97
N ASP A 98 -3.92 9.05 -34.11
CA ASP A 98 -5.15 8.46 -34.66
C ASP A 98 -5.70 7.31 -33.81
N ILE A 99 -4.82 6.53 -33.17
CA ILE A 99 -5.23 5.48 -32.23
C ILE A 99 -5.81 6.09 -30.96
N VAL A 100 -5.22 7.18 -30.45
CA VAL A 100 -5.79 7.94 -29.33
C VAL A 100 -7.18 8.48 -29.70
N ASP A 101 -7.33 9.05 -30.89
CA ASP A 101 -8.61 9.59 -31.38
C ASP A 101 -9.69 8.49 -31.52
N TYR A 102 -9.30 7.30 -32.02
CA TYR A 102 -10.18 6.14 -32.06
C TYR A 102 -10.71 5.77 -30.66
N TYR A 103 -9.84 5.70 -29.67
CA TYR A 103 -10.25 5.38 -28.29
C TYR A 103 -11.16 6.46 -27.70
N TYR A 104 -10.87 7.75 -27.94
CA TYR A 104 -11.67 8.84 -27.38
C TYR A 104 -13.03 8.95 -28.05
N SER A 105 -13.10 8.79 -29.38
CA SER A 105 -14.35 8.87 -30.15
C SER A 105 -15.28 7.68 -29.90
N THR A 106 -14.73 6.51 -29.57
CA THR A 106 -15.51 5.28 -29.30
C THR A 106 -15.69 4.96 -27.81
N ALA A 107 -15.19 5.82 -26.92
CA ALA A 107 -15.40 5.73 -25.48
C ALA A 107 -16.89 5.77 -25.15
N THR A 108 -17.31 4.96 -24.17
CA THR A 108 -18.64 5.04 -23.55
C THR A 108 -18.61 5.99 -22.36
N ASP A 109 -19.77 6.28 -21.76
CA ASP A 109 -19.84 7.09 -20.55
C ASP A 109 -19.13 6.43 -19.34
N GLN A 110 -18.87 5.13 -19.42
CA GLN A 110 -18.18 4.34 -18.39
C GLN A 110 -16.66 4.32 -18.54
N ASP A 111 -16.10 4.85 -19.63
CA ASP A 111 -14.66 4.86 -19.87
C ASP A 111 -14.04 6.18 -19.44
N ARG A 112 -12.91 6.10 -18.73
CA ARG A 112 -12.07 7.26 -18.39
C ARG A 112 -10.60 6.93 -18.63
N PHE A 113 -9.90 7.80 -19.34
CA PHE A 113 -8.46 7.69 -19.57
C PHE A 113 -7.65 8.49 -18.55
N LEU A 114 -6.51 7.93 -18.15
CA LEU A 114 -5.54 8.53 -17.24
C LEU A 114 -4.11 8.33 -17.75
N GLY A 115 -3.19 9.21 -17.36
CA GLY A 115 -1.79 9.10 -17.75
C GLY A 115 -1.16 7.80 -17.25
N ALA A 116 -0.47 7.08 -18.14
CA ALA A 116 0.23 5.85 -17.79
C ALA A 116 1.62 6.10 -17.16
N VAL A 117 2.22 5.03 -16.63
CA VAL A 117 3.43 5.07 -15.82
C VAL A 117 4.62 5.74 -16.54
N SER A 118 5.42 6.61 -15.92
CA SER A 118 5.09 7.40 -14.71
C SER A 118 4.99 8.88 -15.11
N GLY A 119 4.28 9.18 -16.19
CA GLY A 119 4.24 10.51 -16.80
C GLY A 119 4.47 10.43 -18.30
N ILE A 120 5.21 11.39 -18.88
CA ILE A 120 5.46 11.44 -20.33
C ILE A 120 6.07 10.15 -20.90
N GLY A 121 6.77 9.38 -20.08
CA GLY A 121 7.12 8.00 -20.39
C GLY A 121 7.41 7.19 -19.12
N TYR A 122 7.73 5.92 -19.34
CA TYR A 122 8.01 4.97 -18.30
C TYR A 122 9.34 5.31 -17.59
N ALA A 123 9.21 5.72 -16.33
CA ALA A 123 10.31 6.04 -15.43
C ALA A 123 10.01 5.57 -14.00
N TYR A 124 11.06 5.45 -13.19
CA TYR A 124 10.98 5.20 -11.75
C TYR A 124 11.40 6.47 -10.98
N PRO A 125 10.43 7.23 -10.43
CA PRO A 125 10.70 8.46 -9.68
C PRO A 125 11.73 8.27 -8.57
N ASP A 126 11.71 7.14 -7.86
CA ASP A 126 12.69 6.87 -6.79
C ASP A 126 14.14 6.84 -7.28
N SER A 127 14.35 6.59 -8.57
CA SER A 127 15.68 6.56 -9.19
C SER A 127 15.94 7.72 -10.13
N TYR A 128 14.97 8.61 -10.34
CA TYR A 128 15.06 9.64 -11.37
C TYR A 128 16.17 10.65 -11.08
N GLY A 129 17.12 10.78 -12.00
CA GLY A 129 18.23 11.72 -11.90
C GLY A 129 19.29 11.36 -10.85
N LYS A 130 19.32 10.14 -10.29
CA LYS A 130 20.30 9.76 -9.25
C LYS A 130 21.77 10.01 -9.62
N ARG A 131 22.12 9.98 -10.92
CA ARG A 131 23.49 10.26 -11.41
C ARG A 131 23.81 11.74 -11.59
N PHE A 132 22.84 12.62 -11.40
CA PHE A 132 23.09 14.06 -11.29
C PHE A 132 23.60 14.41 -9.89
N ARG A 133 24.29 15.55 -9.80
CA ARG A 133 24.69 16.16 -8.52
C ARG A 133 23.46 16.34 -7.64
N GLU A 134 23.59 16.13 -6.34
CA GLU A 134 22.47 16.15 -5.40
C GLU A 134 21.61 17.40 -5.52
N GLN A 135 22.25 18.57 -5.60
CA GLN A 135 21.61 19.88 -5.80
C GLN A 135 20.79 20.01 -7.09
N ASP A 136 21.10 19.22 -8.13
CA ASP A 136 20.42 19.25 -9.42
C ASP A 136 19.24 18.27 -9.50
N ARG A 137 19.18 17.25 -8.64
CA ARG A 137 18.21 16.15 -8.75
C ARG A 137 16.77 16.62 -8.74
N ARG A 138 16.44 17.60 -7.88
CA ARG A 138 15.08 18.17 -7.79
C ARG A 138 14.70 18.90 -9.08
N ARG A 139 15.61 19.72 -9.63
CA ARG A 139 15.39 20.44 -10.90
C ARG A 139 15.16 19.46 -12.05
N VAL A 140 15.99 18.42 -12.17
CA VAL A 140 15.87 17.40 -13.22
C VAL A 140 14.51 16.67 -13.14
N PHE A 141 14.06 16.35 -11.93
CA PHE A 141 12.74 15.74 -11.75
C PHE A 141 11.60 16.71 -12.06
N ASP A 142 11.72 17.99 -11.68
CA ASP A 142 10.73 19.01 -12.01
C ASP A 142 10.59 19.23 -13.52
N GLU A 143 11.70 19.22 -14.26
CA GLU A 143 11.70 19.33 -15.73
C GLU A 143 10.97 18.14 -16.40
N PHE A 144 11.13 16.92 -15.86
CA PHE A 144 10.36 15.75 -16.28
C PHE A 144 8.85 15.89 -16.02
N LEU A 145 8.48 16.43 -14.85
CA LEU A 145 7.09 16.68 -14.50
C LEU A 145 6.48 17.81 -15.34
N ASP A 146 7.27 18.81 -15.74
CA ASP A 146 6.82 19.87 -16.63
C ASP A 146 6.49 19.34 -18.02
N GLN A 147 7.33 18.45 -18.56
CA GLN A 147 7.01 17.74 -19.80
C GLN A 147 5.74 16.90 -19.63
N THR A 148 5.65 16.12 -18.55
CA THR A 148 4.47 15.33 -18.23
C THR A 148 3.19 16.18 -18.20
N ARG A 149 3.23 17.34 -17.53
CA ARG A 149 2.12 18.31 -17.48
C ARG A 149 1.68 18.73 -18.88
N ILE A 150 2.62 19.14 -19.74
CA ILE A 150 2.31 19.65 -21.09
C ILE A 150 1.55 18.61 -21.92
N TYR A 151 2.01 17.35 -21.89
CA TYR A 151 1.40 16.31 -22.71
C TYR A 151 0.12 15.74 -22.11
N MET A 152 0.02 15.66 -20.78
CA MET A 152 -1.24 15.34 -20.12
C MET A 152 -2.32 16.39 -20.43
N GLU A 153 -1.95 17.68 -20.44
CA GLU A 153 -2.87 18.77 -20.80
C GLU A 153 -3.34 18.67 -22.25
N ARG A 154 -2.43 18.33 -23.17
CA ARG A 154 -2.75 18.09 -24.59
C ARG A 154 -3.69 16.90 -24.80
N MET A 155 -3.59 15.91 -23.92
CA MET A 155 -4.40 14.70 -23.95
C MET A 155 -5.66 14.74 -23.07
N ASP A 156 -5.94 15.85 -22.36
CA ASP A 156 -7.06 15.93 -21.42
C ASP A 156 -7.01 14.84 -20.33
N LEU A 157 -5.81 14.51 -19.85
CA LEU A 157 -5.56 13.54 -18.79
C LEU A 157 -5.41 14.27 -17.46
N GLU A 158 -6.37 14.11 -16.55
CA GLU A 158 -6.36 14.81 -15.25
C GLU A 158 -6.03 13.87 -14.08
N GLU A 159 -5.91 12.58 -14.34
CA GLU A 159 -5.45 11.58 -13.39
C GLU A 159 -4.18 10.93 -13.92
N ILE A 160 -3.33 10.41 -13.03
CA ILE A 160 -2.08 9.75 -13.41
C ILE A 160 -1.86 8.47 -12.62
N TRP A 161 -1.39 7.45 -13.31
CA TRP A 161 -0.82 6.25 -12.72
C TRP A 161 0.71 6.37 -12.69
N ILE A 162 1.33 6.19 -11.52
CA ILE A 162 2.79 6.21 -11.36
C ILE A 162 3.31 4.93 -10.73
N MET A 163 4.54 4.51 -11.06
CA MET A 163 5.17 3.36 -10.43
C MET A 163 6.66 3.57 -10.19
N GLY A 164 7.26 2.71 -9.36
CA GLY A 164 8.67 2.88 -8.95
C GLY A 164 8.88 4.15 -8.13
N VAL A 165 7.87 4.50 -7.34
CA VAL A 165 7.88 5.58 -6.37
C VAL A 165 7.46 5.01 -5.02
N SER A 166 8.19 5.34 -3.96
CA SER A 166 7.91 4.93 -2.58
C SER A 166 7.90 6.10 -1.61
N ARG A 167 8.37 7.28 -2.06
CA ARG A 167 8.49 8.47 -1.23
C ARG A 167 7.33 9.43 -1.42
N ASP A 168 6.64 9.75 -0.32
CA ASP A 168 5.53 10.71 -0.28
C ASP A 168 5.89 12.08 -0.87
N ASP A 169 7.12 12.56 -0.67
CA ASP A 169 7.56 13.85 -1.19
C ASP A 169 7.70 13.87 -2.73
N LEU A 170 8.01 12.72 -3.33
CA LEU A 170 8.02 12.57 -4.80
C LEU A 170 6.60 12.44 -5.35
N ILE A 171 5.74 11.68 -4.67
CA ILE A 171 4.32 11.55 -5.04
C ILE A 171 3.64 12.93 -4.99
N GLY A 172 3.80 13.67 -3.88
CA GLY A 172 3.25 15.02 -3.73
C GLY A 172 3.77 16.02 -4.75
N ARG A 173 5.00 15.81 -5.25
CA ARG A 173 5.58 16.69 -6.27
C ARG A 173 4.83 16.65 -7.60
N TYR A 174 4.19 15.53 -7.96
CA TYR A 174 3.28 15.48 -9.12
C TYR A 174 2.11 16.46 -8.95
N ALA A 175 1.46 16.44 -7.79
CA ALA A 175 0.34 17.33 -7.51
C ALA A 175 0.77 18.80 -7.47
N GLU A 176 1.99 19.11 -7.04
CA GLU A 176 2.55 20.47 -7.06
C GLU A 176 2.89 20.96 -8.46
N ARG A 177 3.50 20.12 -9.31
CA ARG A 177 3.92 20.51 -10.67
C ARG A 177 2.80 20.43 -11.70
N ILE A 178 1.77 19.61 -11.48
CA ILE A 178 0.64 19.43 -12.40
C ILE A 178 -0.63 20.03 -11.77
N PRO A 179 -0.96 21.31 -12.02
CA PRO A 179 -1.99 22.04 -11.28
C PRO A 179 -3.42 21.53 -11.53
N PHE A 180 -3.69 20.89 -12.67
CA PHE A 180 -4.99 20.31 -12.99
C PHE A 180 -5.14 18.84 -12.52
N LEU A 181 -4.12 18.26 -11.86
CA LEU A 181 -4.16 16.87 -11.40
C LEU A 181 -5.27 16.65 -10.35
N LYS A 182 -6.09 15.64 -10.58
CA LYS A 182 -7.26 15.27 -9.79
C LYS A 182 -7.05 14.04 -8.92
N ALA A 183 -6.21 13.09 -9.34
CA ALA A 183 -5.84 11.92 -8.55
C ALA A 183 -4.51 11.31 -9.02
N ILE A 184 -3.87 10.59 -8.10
CA ILE A 184 -2.67 9.80 -8.35
C ILE A 184 -2.96 8.35 -7.97
N PHE A 185 -2.59 7.41 -8.83
CA PHE A 185 -2.74 5.97 -8.64
C PHE A 185 -1.36 5.31 -8.66
N PRO A 186 -0.69 5.12 -7.50
CA PRO A 186 0.60 4.48 -7.45
C PRO A 186 0.55 2.95 -7.58
N ASP A 187 1.73 2.39 -7.85
CA ASP A 187 2.11 0.97 -7.77
C ASP A 187 1.84 0.13 -9.02
N TYR A 188 2.40 -1.07 -9.05
CA TYR A 188 2.13 -2.08 -10.07
C TYR A 188 1.88 -3.37 -9.31
N GLY A 189 0.61 -3.62 -8.99
CA GLY A 189 0.22 -4.55 -7.93
C GLY A 189 0.31 -3.95 -6.53
N ARG A 190 -0.41 -4.57 -5.58
CA ARG A 190 -0.48 -4.14 -4.18
C ARG A 190 0.90 -4.08 -3.53
N ARG A 191 1.20 -2.94 -2.90
CA ARG A 191 2.40 -2.72 -2.08
C ARG A 191 2.11 -2.25 -0.66
N VAL A 192 0.85 -1.96 -0.37
CA VAL A 192 0.36 -1.48 0.91
C VAL A 192 -0.31 -2.61 1.68
N ILE A 193 -0.21 -2.57 3.01
CA ILE A 193 -0.82 -3.57 3.88
C ILE A 193 -2.16 -3.05 4.39
N ASP A 194 -2.19 -1.78 4.81
CA ASP A 194 -3.33 -1.16 5.47
C ASP A 194 -4.06 -0.14 4.59
N TYR A 195 -5.35 0.08 4.85
CA TYR A 195 -6.17 1.04 4.11
C TYR A 195 -5.64 2.48 4.18
N ASP A 196 -5.10 2.88 5.34
CA ASP A 196 -4.58 4.23 5.59
C ASP A 196 -3.25 4.52 4.86
N GLU A 197 -2.53 3.47 4.45
CA GLU A 197 -1.43 3.58 3.49
C GLU A 197 -1.96 3.64 2.05
N ALA A 198 -3.09 2.96 1.80
CA ALA A 198 -3.65 2.88 0.47
C ALA A 198 -4.26 4.20 -0.01
N THR A 199 -4.93 4.94 0.88
CA THR A 199 -5.75 6.08 0.49
C THR A 199 -5.47 7.32 1.34
N TYR A 200 -4.98 8.38 0.70
CA TYR A 200 -4.70 9.63 1.41
C TYR A 200 -4.60 10.87 0.52
N PRO A 201 -4.72 12.10 1.06
CA PRO A 201 -4.46 13.31 0.31
C PRO A 201 -2.97 13.67 0.36
N THR A 202 -2.42 14.11 -0.76
CA THR A 202 -1.12 14.75 -0.86
C THR A 202 -1.26 16.27 -1.08
N SER A 203 -0.21 16.95 -1.55
CA SER A 203 -0.23 18.40 -1.87
C SER A 203 -1.49 18.80 -2.66
N ARG A 204 -2.06 19.97 -2.35
CA ARG A 204 -3.36 20.47 -2.85
C ARG A 204 -4.56 19.58 -2.57
N ASN A 205 -4.45 18.70 -1.56
CA ASN A 205 -5.43 17.65 -1.25
C ASN A 205 -5.79 16.79 -2.46
N VAL A 206 -4.83 16.57 -3.36
CA VAL A 206 -4.98 15.58 -4.44
C VAL A 206 -4.98 14.18 -3.80
N PRO A 207 -6.01 13.36 -4.02
CA PRO A 207 -6.03 11.99 -3.51
C PRO A 207 -4.97 11.12 -4.19
N VAL A 208 -4.37 10.27 -3.37
CA VAL A 208 -3.51 9.16 -3.73
C VAL A 208 -4.26 7.88 -3.39
N PHE A 209 -4.35 6.96 -4.34
CA PHE A 209 -4.95 5.64 -4.19
C PHE A 209 -3.95 4.58 -4.65
N HIS A 210 -3.15 4.03 -3.73
CA HIS A 210 -2.29 2.90 -4.01
C HIS A 210 -3.12 1.67 -4.38
N ALA A 211 -2.55 0.82 -5.24
CA ALA A 211 -3.17 -0.45 -5.62
C ALA A 211 -3.43 -1.32 -4.38
N VAL A 212 -4.65 -1.83 -4.26
CA VAL A 212 -5.02 -2.76 -3.17
C VAL A 212 -5.13 -4.22 -3.62
N THR A 213 -4.85 -4.49 -4.89
CA THR A 213 -4.85 -5.85 -5.47
C THR A 213 -3.53 -6.18 -6.16
N GLY A 214 -3.10 -7.43 -6.06
CA GLY A 214 -2.02 -8.05 -6.82
C GLY A 214 -2.54 -9.23 -7.64
N TRP A 215 -1.78 -9.66 -8.64
CA TRP A 215 -2.14 -10.78 -9.53
C TRP A 215 -1.15 -11.93 -9.36
N SER A 216 -1.69 -13.14 -9.38
CA SER A 216 -0.96 -14.37 -9.12
C SER A 216 -0.69 -15.10 -10.43
N GLU A 217 0.54 -15.56 -10.63
CA GLU A 217 0.91 -16.30 -11.85
C GLU A 217 0.59 -17.79 -11.71
N GLY A 218 0.17 -18.42 -12.80
CA GLY A 218 0.02 -19.89 -12.88
C GLY A 218 -1.24 -20.47 -12.23
N ILE A 219 -2.18 -19.64 -11.78
CA ILE A 219 -3.48 -20.09 -11.22
C ILE A 219 -4.62 -19.99 -12.24
N SER A 220 -5.70 -20.72 -12.01
CA SER A 220 -6.88 -20.68 -12.87
C SER A 220 -7.64 -19.36 -12.74
N ARG A 221 -8.50 -19.06 -13.73
CA ARG A 221 -9.39 -17.87 -13.71
C ARG A 221 -10.25 -17.80 -12.44
N GLY A 222 -10.78 -18.94 -11.99
CA GLY A 222 -11.63 -19.03 -10.80
C GLY A 222 -10.86 -18.72 -9.52
N GLU A 223 -9.69 -19.33 -9.36
CA GLU A 223 -8.78 -19.05 -8.24
C GLU A 223 -8.34 -17.58 -8.24
N GLN A 224 -8.07 -16.99 -9.41
CA GLN A 224 -7.68 -15.58 -9.51
C GLN A 224 -8.80 -14.63 -9.06
N ILE A 225 -10.06 -14.94 -9.36
CA ILE A 225 -11.22 -14.16 -8.88
C ILE A 225 -11.33 -14.28 -7.36
N GLU A 226 -11.17 -15.48 -6.82
CA GLU A 226 -11.27 -15.74 -5.38
C GLU A 226 -10.16 -15.02 -4.60
N ASP A 227 -8.93 -15.10 -5.10
CA ASP A 227 -7.77 -14.38 -4.58
C ASP A 227 -8.02 -12.86 -4.57
N LEU A 228 -8.43 -12.27 -5.70
CA LEU A 228 -8.70 -10.84 -5.79
C LEU A 228 -9.85 -10.40 -4.86
N VAL A 229 -10.94 -11.16 -4.77
CA VAL A 229 -12.05 -10.88 -3.84
C VAL A 229 -11.56 -10.94 -2.39
N SER A 230 -10.73 -11.92 -2.05
CA SER A 230 -10.13 -12.07 -0.72
C SER A 230 -9.24 -10.87 -0.38
N GLN A 231 -8.33 -10.48 -1.28
CA GLN A 231 -7.46 -9.32 -1.10
C GLN A 231 -8.24 -8.03 -0.89
N ILE A 232 -9.30 -7.81 -1.68
CA ILE A 232 -10.16 -6.61 -1.58
C ILE A 232 -10.87 -6.58 -0.23
N ARG A 233 -11.46 -7.70 0.20
CA ARG A 233 -12.13 -7.78 1.51
C ARG A 233 -11.15 -7.57 2.66
N ALA A 234 -9.96 -8.18 2.57
CA ALA A 234 -8.95 -8.12 3.62
C ALA A 234 -8.43 -6.70 3.92
N ILE A 235 -8.38 -5.81 2.91
CA ILE A 235 -7.96 -4.41 3.08
C ILE A 235 -9.13 -3.43 3.20
N THR A 236 -10.36 -3.88 2.98
CA THR A 236 -11.54 -3.03 3.17
C THR A 236 -11.63 -2.65 4.65
N PRO A 237 -11.58 -1.35 5.01
CA PRO A 237 -11.66 -0.94 6.41
C PRO A 237 -13.05 -1.22 6.97
N SER A 238 -13.28 -1.02 8.27
CA SER A 238 -14.64 -0.95 8.83
C SER A 238 -15.27 0.44 8.67
N GLU A 239 -14.45 1.51 8.66
CA GLU A 239 -14.94 2.89 8.50
C GLU A 239 -15.54 3.10 7.10
N ARG A 240 -16.68 3.81 7.04
CA ARG A 240 -17.39 4.15 5.80
C ARG A 240 -17.61 5.67 5.67
N PRO A 241 -17.63 6.23 4.45
CA PRO A 241 -17.32 5.54 3.18
C PRO A 241 -15.82 5.26 3.03
N ALA A 242 -15.49 4.27 2.19
CA ALA A 242 -14.10 3.93 1.82
C ALA A 242 -13.92 4.02 0.30
N PHE A 243 -12.67 4.14 -0.14
CA PHE A 243 -12.28 4.41 -1.54
C PHE A 243 -11.05 3.57 -1.87
N MET A 244 -11.08 2.76 -2.93
CA MET A 244 -9.98 1.84 -3.25
C MET A 244 -9.68 1.76 -4.75
N HIS A 245 -8.40 1.68 -5.08
CA HIS A 245 -7.91 1.42 -6.43
C HIS A 245 -7.69 -0.09 -6.62
N LEU A 246 -8.47 -0.69 -7.52
CA LEU A 246 -8.31 -2.07 -7.95
C LEU A 246 -7.40 -2.11 -9.18
N PHE A 247 -6.17 -2.59 -8.97
CA PHE A 247 -5.18 -2.84 -10.01
C PHE A 247 -5.63 -4.00 -10.91
N VAL A 248 -5.78 -3.72 -12.21
CA VAL A 248 -6.12 -4.72 -13.21
C VAL A 248 -4.94 -4.94 -14.15
N LEU A 249 -4.27 -6.08 -13.98
CA LEU A 249 -3.18 -6.53 -14.84
C LEU A 249 -3.76 -6.99 -16.18
N ASN A 250 -3.62 -6.15 -17.22
CA ASN A 250 -4.32 -6.36 -18.49
C ASN A 250 -3.98 -7.72 -19.17
N TRP A 251 -2.83 -8.30 -18.85
CA TRP A 251 -2.33 -9.54 -19.45
C TRP A 251 -3.16 -10.77 -19.09
N PHE A 252 -3.80 -10.75 -17.91
CA PHE A 252 -4.54 -11.89 -17.35
C PHE A 252 -6.01 -11.56 -17.08
N ALA A 253 -6.43 -10.31 -17.27
CA ALA A 253 -7.78 -9.86 -17.00
C ALA A 253 -8.69 -9.99 -18.23
N ASP A 254 -9.95 -10.32 -17.98
CA ASP A 254 -11.06 -10.12 -18.91
C ASP A 254 -12.17 -9.28 -18.22
N LEU A 255 -12.98 -8.54 -18.97
CA LEU A 255 -13.97 -7.63 -18.34
C LEU A 255 -15.11 -8.39 -17.63
N ARG A 256 -15.39 -9.65 -18.01
CA ARG A 256 -16.38 -10.49 -17.32
C ARG A 256 -15.88 -10.91 -15.95
N MET A 257 -14.56 -11.11 -15.81
CA MET A 257 -13.90 -11.39 -14.54
C MET A 257 -14.10 -10.21 -13.57
N LEU A 258 -13.88 -8.98 -14.03
CA LEU A 258 -14.11 -7.78 -13.20
C LEU A 258 -15.56 -7.65 -12.75
N ARG A 259 -16.52 -7.97 -13.64
CA ARG A 259 -17.94 -8.03 -13.29
C ARG A 259 -18.24 -9.08 -12.23
N GLU A 260 -17.64 -10.26 -12.37
CA GLU A 260 -17.81 -11.36 -11.42
C GLU A 260 -17.23 -11.01 -10.05
N ILE A 261 -16.05 -10.38 -10.00
CA ILE A 261 -15.43 -9.86 -8.77
C ILE A 261 -16.40 -8.89 -8.08
N LEU A 262 -16.92 -7.89 -8.80
CA LEU A 262 -17.86 -6.92 -8.24
C LEU A 262 -19.15 -7.58 -7.71
N ASN A 263 -19.69 -8.57 -8.44
CA ASN A 263 -20.86 -9.32 -7.99
C ASN A 263 -20.59 -10.12 -6.70
N ARG A 264 -19.41 -10.74 -6.58
CA ARG A 264 -19.01 -11.49 -5.37
C ARG A 264 -18.74 -10.56 -4.19
N LEU A 265 -18.26 -9.34 -4.42
CA LEU A 265 -18.09 -8.32 -3.37
C LEU A 265 -19.44 -7.87 -2.79
N GLY A 266 -20.48 -7.78 -3.63
CA GLY A 266 -21.84 -7.50 -3.20
C GLY A 266 -22.17 -5.99 -3.12
N PRO A 267 -23.40 -5.65 -2.68
CA PRO A 267 -24.00 -4.30 -2.82
C PRO A 267 -23.42 -3.22 -1.90
N GLU A 268 -22.50 -3.59 -1.00
CA GLU A 268 -21.71 -2.64 -0.22
C GLU A 268 -20.65 -1.94 -1.09
N TYR A 269 -20.19 -2.62 -2.15
CA TYR A 269 -19.17 -2.13 -3.06
C TYR A 269 -19.79 -1.50 -4.29
N ILE A 270 -19.39 -0.27 -4.61
CA ILE A 270 -19.85 0.47 -5.79
C ILE A 270 -18.65 0.74 -6.68
N ALA A 271 -18.64 0.13 -7.86
CA ALA A 271 -17.66 0.49 -8.88
C ALA A 271 -17.95 1.88 -9.43
N VAL A 272 -16.93 2.73 -9.52
CA VAL A 272 -16.97 4.08 -10.09
C VAL A 272 -15.75 4.32 -10.96
N ARG A 273 -15.81 5.32 -11.83
CA ARG A 273 -14.65 5.71 -12.64
C ARG A 273 -13.55 6.35 -11.77
N PRO A 274 -12.29 6.34 -12.20
CA PRO A 274 -11.18 6.95 -11.45
C PRO A 274 -11.42 8.42 -11.08
N ASP A 275 -12.00 9.21 -11.99
CA ASP A 275 -12.29 10.63 -11.77
C ASP A 275 -13.45 10.82 -10.77
N HIS A 276 -14.46 9.95 -10.83
CA HIS A 276 -15.56 9.93 -9.86
C HIS A 276 -15.08 9.53 -8.46
N LEU A 277 -14.19 8.53 -8.37
CA LEU A 277 -13.56 8.12 -7.10
C LEU A 277 -12.87 9.32 -6.43
N ALA A 278 -12.11 10.10 -7.22
CA ALA A 278 -11.43 11.30 -6.75
C ALA A 278 -12.41 12.38 -6.24
N VAL A 279 -13.52 12.61 -6.95
CA VAL A 279 -14.54 13.58 -6.54
C VAL A 279 -15.21 13.16 -5.24
N LEU A 280 -15.65 11.90 -5.14
CA LEU A 280 -16.31 11.37 -3.95
C LEU A 280 -15.40 11.41 -2.72
N TYR A 281 -14.12 11.05 -2.88
CA TYR A 281 -13.13 11.18 -1.83
C TYR A 281 -12.99 12.63 -1.35
N ARG A 282 -12.89 13.59 -2.28
CA ARG A 282 -12.77 15.02 -1.94
C ARG A 282 -14.02 15.54 -1.22
N GLN A 283 -15.21 15.09 -1.61
CA GLN A 283 -16.45 15.42 -0.89
C GLN A 283 -16.40 14.92 0.57
N GLU A 284 -15.95 13.69 0.77
CA GLU A 284 -15.79 13.11 2.10
C GLU A 284 -14.71 13.85 2.92
N MET A 285 -13.57 14.20 2.33
CA MET A 285 -12.52 14.97 3.03
C MET A 285 -13.02 16.35 3.45
N LYS A 286 -13.76 17.06 2.59
CA LYS A 286 -14.39 18.35 2.96
C LYS A 286 -15.32 18.20 4.16
N ARG A 287 -16.06 17.09 4.24
CA ARG A 287 -16.94 16.78 5.38
C ARG A 287 -16.14 16.47 6.64
N ARG A 288 -15.08 15.67 6.54
CA ARG A 288 -14.23 15.27 7.69
C ARG A 288 -13.44 16.45 8.27
N ARG A 289 -12.98 17.38 7.43
CA ARG A 289 -12.17 18.58 7.77
C ARG A 289 -10.77 18.29 8.32
N ILE A 290 -10.62 17.24 9.12
CA ILE A 290 -9.36 16.69 9.61
C ILE A 290 -9.32 15.21 9.22
N LEU A 291 -8.22 14.81 8.59
CA LEU A 291 -7.88 13.39 8.45
C LEU A 291 -7.01 12.99 9.64
N ILE A 292 -7.40 11.91 10.31
CA ILE A 292 -6.71 11.34 11.46
C ILE A 292 -6.22 9.96 11.05
N ARG A 293 -4.93 9.71 11.13
CA ARG A 293 -4.36 8.36 10.98
C ARG A 293 -3.79 7.92 12.31
N VAL A 294 -4.31 6.80 12.78
CA VAL A 294 -3.91 6.10 13.99
C VAL A 294 -3.93 4.60 13.69
N PRO A 295 -3.06 3.79 14.32
CA PRO A 295 -3.22 2.35 14.26
C PRO A 295 -4.62 1.96 14.75
N THR A 296 -5.30 1.05 14.05
CA THR A 296 -6.60 0.51 14.51
C THR A 296 -6.43 -0.43 15.69
N SER A 297 -5.30 -1.16 15.70
CA SER A 297 -4.88 -2.00 16.81
C SER A 297 -3.39 -1.80 17.10
N ILE A 298 -3.03 -1.98 18.36
CA ILE A 298 -1.67 -1.87 18.87
C ILE A 298 -1.37 -3.09 19.71
N TYR A 299 -0.18 -3.66 19.49
CA TYR A 299 0.32 -4.77 20.27
C TYR A 299 1.41 -4.25 21.21
N GLY A 300 1.31 -4.60 22.48
CA GLY A 300 2.30 -4.21 23.48
C GLY A 300 2.66 -5.38 24.37
N ILE A 301 3.84 -5.31 24.97
CA ILE A 301 4.31 -6.31 25.92
C ILE A 301 3.84 -5.88 27.30
N GLU A 302 3.33 -6.85 28.07
CA GLU A 302 2.96 -6.66 29.47
C GLU A 302 4.10 -5.95 30.24
N ASN A 303 3.74 -5.03 31.14
CA ASN A 303 4.65 -4.20 31.94
C ASN A 303 5.63 -3.29 31.16
N HIS A 304 5.53 -3.18 29.83
CA HIS A 304 6.35 -2.30 29.02
C HIS A 304 5.59 -1.04 28.61
N GLY A 305 6.28 0.11 28.68
CA GLY A 305 5.72 1.38 28.23
C GLY A 305 5.48 1.39 26.72
N LEU A 306 4.27 1.74 26.33
CA LEU A 306 3.84 1.84 24.93
C LEU A 306 4.13 3.23 24.37
N LEU A 307 4.53 3.30 23.10
CA LEU A 307 4.64 4.54 22.34
C LEU A 307 4.01 4.35 20.96
N PHE A 308 3.24 5.32 20.47
CA PHE A 308 2.73 5.29 19.09
C PHE A 308 2.45 6.71 18.55
N PRO A 309 2.64 6.93 17.24
CA PRO A 309 2.33 8.21 16.62
C PRO A 309 0.85 8.32 16.25
N ILE A 310 0.32 9.55 16.32
CA ILE A 310 -0.93 9.95 15.68
C ILE A 310 -0.60 11.01 14.63
N PHE A 311 -1.19 10.90 13.45
CA PHE A 311 -1.04 11.87 12.38
C PHE A 311 -2.35 12.60 12.13
N LEU A 312 -2.30 13.93 12.18
CA LEU A 312 -3.42 14.80 11.88
C LEU A 312 -3.09 15.58 10.60
N ARG A 313 -4.04 15.66 9.68
CA ARG A 313 -3.92 16.50 8.48
C ARG A 313 -5.15 17.38 8.34
N ASN A 314 -4.93 18.69 8.28
CA ASN A 314 -5.97 19.64 7.95
C ASN A 314 -6.24 19.59 6.43
N VAL A 315 -7.45 19.18 6.06
CA VAL A 315 -7.91 19.08 4.67
C VAL A 315 -8.82 20.25 4.27
N THR A 316 -8.85 21.32 5.06
CA THR A 316 -9.51 22.59 4.76
C THR A 316 -8.52 23.65 4.32
N ASP A 317 -9.04 24.78 3.83
CA ASP A 317 -8.25 25.89 3.30
C ASP A 317 -7.86 26.93 4.38
N SER A 318 -8.30 26.74 5.62
CA SER A 318 -8.05 27.64 6.75
C SER A 318 -7.30 26.94 7.88
N GLN A 319 -6.42 27.66 8.58
CA GLN A 319 -5.80 27.15 9.79
C GLN A 319 -6.86 26.83 10.86
N MET A 320 -6.60 25.82 11.68
CA MET A 320 -7.44 25.48 12.83
C MET A 320 -6.60 25.01 14.01
N GLU A 321 -6.99 25.43 15.20
CA GLU A 321 -6.40 24.92 16.45
C GLU A 321 -7.13 23.66 16.89
N VAL A 322 -6.37 22.67 17.38
CA VAL A 322 -6.90 21.42 17.93
C VAL A 322 -6.22 21.08 19.24
N TRP A 323 -6.97 20.46 20.13
CA TRP A 323 -6.49 19.88 21.38
C TRP A 323 -6.70 18.37 21.36
N ILE A 324 -5.72 17.63 21.86
CA ILE A 324 -5.73 16.17 21.89
C ILE A 324 -5.65 15.74 23.35
N GLU A 325 -6.49 14.80 23.73
CA GLU A 325 -6.47 14.18 25.06
C GLU A 325 -6.63 12.67 24.96
N ILE A 326 -6.01 11.96 25.91
CA ILE A 326 -6.29 10.55 26.15
C ILE A 326 -7.40 10.48 27.20
N SER A 327 -8.58 10.03 26.79
CA SER A 327 -9.75 9.94 27.67
C SER A 327 -9.85 8.62 28.44
N GLY A 328 -9.05 7.61 28.08
CA GLY A 328 -8.98 6.34 28.79
C GLY A 328 -8.00 5.33 28.17
N GLY A 329 -7.76 4.22 28.88
CA GLY A 329 -6.96 3.08 28.40
C GLY A 329 -5.46 3.15 28.62
N LEU A 330 -4.94 4.27 29.14
CA LEU A 330 -3.54 4.43 29.50
C LEU A 330 -3.41 4.99 30.91
N ASP A 331 -2.56 4.36 31.72
CA ASP A 331 -2.04 4.90 32.97
C ASP A 331 -0.86 5.83 32.69
N ARG A 332 -0.87 6.99 33.36
CA ARG A 332 0.15 8.06 33.21
C ARG A 332 0.38 8.44 31.73
N PRO A 333 -0.67 8.77 30.96
CA PRO A 333 -0.52 9.12 29.56
C PRO A 333 0.32 10.39 29.42
N SER A 334 1.17 10.42 28.39
CA SER A 334 1.86 11.62 27.93
C SER A 334 1.59 11.82 26.44
N LEU A 335 1.34 13.07 26.07
CA LEU A 335 1.06 13.53 24.72
C LEU A 335 2.05 14.64 24.35
N GLU A 336 2.82 14.42 23.30
CA GLU A 336 3.81 15.39 22.84
C GLU A 336 3.68 15.64 21.34
N PRO A 337 3.17 16.83 20.93
CA PRO A 337 2.43 17.82 21.73
C PRO A 337 0.94 17.45 21.91
N ASP A 338 0.29 18.06 22.91
CA ASP A 338 -1.14 17.90 23.26
C ASP A 338 -2.06 18.93 22.56
N ARG A 339 -1.48 19.94 21.90
CA ARG A 339 -2.18 20.97 21.11
C ARG A 339 -1.43 21.29 19.83
N ALA A 340 -2.18 21.68 18.80
CA ALA A 340 -1.60 21.96 17.49
C ALA A 340 -2.38 23.05 16.72
N LEU A 341 -1.65 23.95 16.06
CA LEU A 341 -2.21 24.80 15.01
C LEU A 341 -2.01 24.09 13.66
N LEU A 342 -3.06 23.44 13.17
CA LEU A 342 -3.01 22.69 11.92
C LEU A 342 -3.11 23.63 10.72
N SER A 343 -1.99 23.80 10.01
CA SER A 343 -1.98 24.51 8.73
C SER A 343 -2.57 23.66 7.61
N PRO A 344 -3.27 24.27 6.62
CA PRO A 344 -3.78 23.56 5.45
C PRO A 344 -2.73 22.64 4.83
N GLU A 345 -3.12 21.42 4.49
CA GLU A 345 -2.30 20.42 3.81
C GLU A 345 -1.06 19.92 4.56
N LYS A 346 -0.80 20.41 5.78
CA LYS A 346 0.32 19.95 6.59
C LYS A 346 -0.10 18.75 7.42
N ILE A 347 0.77 17.75 7.44
CA ILE A 347 0.68 16.62 8.35
C ILE A 347 1.36 17.03 9.64
N PHE A 348 0.61 16.92 10.73
CA PHE A 348 1.08 17.11 12.08
C PHE A 348 1.22 15.75 12.74
N ARG A 349 2.40 15.48 13.31
CA ARG A 349 2.67 14.26 14.06
C ARG A 349 2.70 14.60 15.54
N LEU A 350 1.97 13.83 16.33
CA LEU A 350 2.10 13.81 17.79
C LEU A 350 2.43 12.39 18.24
N THR A 351 3.02 12.29 19.42
CA THR A 351 3.40 11.01 20.03
C THR A 351 2.60 10.79 21.30
N VAL A 352 1.95 9.64 21.39
CA VAL A 352 1.31 9.14 22.60
C VAL A 352 2.26 8.18 23.29
N SER A 353 2.38 8.28 24.61
CA SER A 353 3.02 7.26 25.44
C SER A 353 2.29 7.04 26.74
N GLY A 354 2.43 5.87 27.34
CA GLY A 354 1.77 5.50 28.59
C GLY A 354 1.94 4.02 28.90
N ILE A 355 1.35 3.58 30.01
CA ILE A 355 1.25 2.16 30.35
C ILE A 355 -0.19 1.73 30.05
N PRO A 356 -0.44 0.76 29.16
CA PRO A 356 -1.78 0.26 28.89
C PRO A 356 -2.47 -0.25 30.16
N SER A 357 -3.74 0.14 30.35
CA SER A 357 -4.56 -0.26 31.51
C SER A 357 -5.90 -0.90 31.15
N GLY A 358 -6.14 -1.18 29.87
CA GLY A 358 -7.29 -1.91 29.36
C GLY A 358 -7.10 -2.33 27.90
N ASP A 359 -8.14 -2.92 27.32
CA ASP A 359 -8.10 -3.47 25.95
C ASP A 359 -8.39 -2.43 24.86
N GLU A 360 -8.70 -1.19 25.23
CA GLU A 360 -8.88 -0.07 24.31
C GLU A 360 -8.21 1.20 24.83
N ILE A 361 -7.62 1.98 23.92
CA ILE A 361 -7.09 3.31 24.19
C ILE A 361 -8.02 4.33 23.53
N HIS A 362 -8.55 5.27 24.33
CA HIS A 362 -9.48 6.28 23.86
C HIS A 362 -8.80 7.64 23.69
N ILE A 363 -8.98 8.23 22.51
CA ILE A 363 -8.43 9.53 22.14
C ILE A 363 -9.58 10.46 21.78
N GLU A 364 -9.56 11.67 22.32
CA GLU A 364 -10.43 12.76 21.88
C GLU A 364 -9.61 13.87 21.22
N ILE A 365 -10.09 14.33 20.06
CA ILE A 365 -9.54 15.48 19.34
C ILE A 365 -10.62 16.56 19.33
N LYS A 366 -10.42 17.60 20.12
CA LYS A 366 -11.29 18.77 20.22
C LYS A 366 -10.90 19.75 19.12
N ALA A 367 -11.84 20.05 18.23
CA ALA A 367 -11.66 20.99 17.12
C ALA A 367 -12.81 22.02 17.14
N PRO A 368 -12.70 23.15 16.39
CA PRO A 368 -13.73 24.20 16.38
C PRO A 368 -15.12 23.74 15.90
N PHE A 369 -15.22 22.54 15.34
CA PHE A 369 -16.45 21.95 14.80
C PHE A 369 -16.97 20.76 15.60
N GLY A 370 -16.40 20.52 16.78
CA GLY A 370 -16.80 19.45 17.68
C GLY A 370 -15.64 18.55 18.08
N THR A 371 -15.98 17.53 18.85
CA THR A 371 -15.01 16.54 19.35
C THR A 371 -15.06 15.28 18.49
N ILE A 372 -13.90 14.86 18.00
CA ILE A 372 -13.73 13.58 17.30
C ILE A 372 -13.19 12.56 18.30
N ARG A 373 -13.86 11.41 18.41
CA ARG A 373 -13.43 10.30 19.27
C ARG A 373 -12.85 9.18 18.43
N ARG A 374 -11.79 8.56 18.93
CA ARG A 374 -11.18 7.35 18.36
C ARG A 374 -10.89 6.36 19.49
N ALA A 375 -11.21 5.10 19.24
CA ALA A 375 -10.78 3.98 20.07
C ALA A 375 -9.75 3.19 19.27
N ILE A 376 -8.71 2.73 19.94
CA ILE A 376 -7.67 1.88 19.38
C ILE A 376 -7.66 0.60 20.19
N GLU A 377 -7.81 -0.55 19.53
CA GLU A 377 -7.73 -1.84 20.19
C GLU A 377 -6.30 -2.08 20.70
N TYR A 378 -6.17 -2.52 21.94
CA TYR A 378 -4.90 -2.88 22.54
C TYR A 378 -4.86 -4.39 22.79
N HIS A 379 -3.82 -5.04 22.28
CA HIS A 379 -3.56 -6.45 22.51
C HIS A 379 -2.30 -6.60 23.37
N GLN A 380 -2.48 -7.09 24.58
CA GLN A 380 -1.39 -7.38 25.49
C GLN A 380 -0.73 -8.73 25.17
N ILE A 381 0.59 -8.72 25.02
CA ILE A 381 1.42 -9.91 24.92
C ILE A 381 1.97 -10.21 26.32
N ALA A 382 1.57 -11.34 26.89
CA ALA A 382 1.98 -11.75 28.23
C ALA A 382 3.49 -12.00 28.29
N GLU A 383 4.17 -11.51 29.33
CA GLU A 383 5.62 -11.75 29.50
C GLU A 383 5.94 -13.24 29.64
N GLY A 384 4.99 -14.02 30.18
CA GLY A 384 5.10 -15.47 30.31
C GLY A 384 5.14 -16.22 28.97
N GLU A 385 4.62 -15.65 27.89
CA GLU A 385 4.71 -16.24 26.54
C GLU A 385 6.10 -16.04 25.91
N ILE A 386 6.83 -15.01 26.36
CA ILE A 386 8.07 -14.55 25.73
C ILE A 386 9.26 -15.37 26.23
N ALA A 387 10.00 -15.94 25.29
CA ALA A 387 11.21 -16.71 25.56
C ALA A 387 12.32 -15.81 26.15
N LYS A 388 12.86 -16.23 27.31
CA LYS A 388 13.96 -15.53 27.98
C LYS A 388 15.32 -15.84 27.32
N PRO A 389 16.32 -14.95 27.47
CA PRO A 389 16.24 -13.62 28.07
C PRO A 389 15.53 -12.61 27.16
N PHE A 390 14.70 -11.75 27.74
CA PHE A 390 14.16 -10.60 27.02
C PHE A 390 15.25 -9.51 26.90
N PRO A 391 15.48 -8.92 25.72
CA PRO A 391 16.48 -7.87 25.57
C PRO A 391 16.12 -6.64 26.40
N SER A 392 17.11 -6.01 27.03
CA SER A 392 16.92 -4.73 27.73
C SER A 392 16.66 -3.63 26.70
N VAL A 393 15.41 -3.16 26.64
CA VAL A 393 14.95 -2.14 25.70
C VAL A 393 14.25 -1.01 26.45
N GLY A 394 14.27 0.18 25.83
CA GLY A 394 13.50 1.33 26.33
C GLY A 394 12.02 1.23 25.97
N SER A 395 11.40 2.37 25.68
CA SER A 395 10.02 2.39 25.20
C SER A 395 9.92 1.80 23.79
N LEU A 396 8.88 1.03 23.55
CA LEU A 396 8.64 0.37 22.28
C LEU A 396 7.60 1.15 21.48
N GLN A 397 8.03 1.69 20.34
CA GLN A 397 7.11 2.29 19.39
C GLN A 397 6.49 1.20 18.52
N PHE A 398 5.18 0.96 18.64
CA PHE A 398 4.51 0.00 17.76
C PHE A 398 4.63 0.45 16.30
N LEU A 399 5.05 -0.46 15.43
CA LEU A 399 5.07 -0.22 13.98
C LEU A 399 3.98 -1.01 13.30
N ARG A 400 4.02 -2.35 13.42
CA ARG A 400 3.11 -3.24 12.70
C ARG A 400 3.16 -4.66 13.25
N ARG A 401 2.05 -5.39 13.05
CA ARG A 401 1.96 -6.86 13.17
C ARG A 401 1.75 -7.46 11.78
N PHE A 402 2.41 -8.58 11.52
CA PHE A 402 2.28 -9.34 10.29
C PHE A 402 1.76 -10.75 10.61
N GLU A 403 0.58 -11.08 10.10
CA GLU A 403 0.07 -12.45 10.14
C GLU A 403 0.87 -13.32 9.17
N ALA A 404 1.35 -14.46 9.64
CA ALA A 404 2.31 -15.28 8.92
C ALA A 404 1.75 -15.74 7.58
N GLU A 405 0.47 -16.11 7.50
CA GLU A 405 -0.23 -16.55 6.29
C GLU A 405 -0.43 -15.43 5.26
N LYS A 406 -0.24 -14.16 5.65
CA LYS A 406 -0.27 -13.00 4.73
C LYS A 406 1.11 -12.59 4.21
N LEU A 407 2.17 -13.19 4.74
CA LEU A 407 3.54 -13.00 4.25
C LEU A 407 3.85 -13.94 3.07
N ALA A 408 5.04 -13.84 2.49
CA ALA A 408 5.43 -14.73 1.41
C ALA A 408 5.95 -16.07 1.97
N HIS A 409 5.70 -17.15 1.21
CA HIS A 409 6.06 -18.51 1.57
C HIS A 409 6.69 -19.24 0.39
N ARG A 410 7.64 -20.13 0.68
CA ARG A 410 8.19 -21.05 -0.32
C ARG A 410 7.59 -22.46 -0.21
N SER A 411 7.19 -22.83 0.99
CA SER A 411 6.61 -24.13 1.31
C SER A 411 5.78 -24.01 2.58
N GLY A 412 4.96 -25.03 2.87
CA GLY A 412 4.00 -25.01 3.97
C GLY A 412 2.59 -24.78 3.44
N ARG A 413 1.66 -24.50 4.35
CA ARG A 413 0.27 -24.17 4.01
C ARG A 413 -0.41 -23.44 5.15
N GLU A 414 -1.43 -22.66 4.81
CA GLU A 414 -2.34 -22.07 5.78
C GLU A 414 -3.14 -23.16 6.51
N GLU A 415 -3.26 -23.04 7.83
CA GLU A 415 -4.13 -23.88 8.66
C GLU A 415 -4.86 -23.03 9.69
N THR A 416 -6.09 -23.42 10.05
CA THR A 416 -6.82 -22.82 11.17
C THR A 416 -6.23 -23.31 12.48
N ASP A 417 -6.05 -22.38 13.42
CA ASP A 417 -5.60 -22.66 14.77
C ASP A 417 -6.34 -21.73 15.74
N PRO A 418 -7.17 -22.28 16.65
CA PRO A 418 -8.01 -21.45 17.53
C PRO A 418 -7.20 -20.64 18.56
N ASP A 419 -5.95 -21.03 18.83
CA ASP A 419 -5.09 -20.33 19.78
C ASP A 419 -4.20 -19.26 19.09
N ALA A 420 -4.31 -19.15 17.76
CA ALA A 420 -3.61 -18.12 16.99
C ALA A 420 -4.37 -16.79 17.08
N LEU A 421 -3.63 -15.69 17.11
CA LEU A 421 -4.20 -14.35 17.28
C LEU A 421 -5.14 -13.96 16.14
N GLY A 422 -4.89 -14.45 14.92
CA GLY A 422 -5.77 -14.29 13.75
C GLY A 422 -6.66 -15.51 13.45
N GLY A 423 -6.65 -16.54 14.31
CA GLY A 423 -7.33 -17.82 14.08
C GLY A 423 -6.69 -18.71 13.01
N LYS A 424 -5.56 -18.29 12.43
CA LYS A 424 -4.83 -18.97 11.37
C LYS A 424 -3.33 -18.94 11.63
N VAL A 425 -2.63 -19.91 11.04
CA VAL A 425 -1.17 -20.03 11.09
C VAL A 425 -0.64 -20.48 9.73
N TRP A 426 0.63 -20.19 9.47
CA TRP A 426 1.38 -20.87 8.43
C TRP A 426 2.07 -22.12 8.99
N SER A 427 1.70 -23.29 8.46
CA SER A 427 2.06 -24.61 9.01
C SER A 427 3.07 -25.34 8.12
N ALA A 428 4.18 -25.78 8.73
CA ALA A 428 5.17 -26.68 8.14
C ALA A 428 5.12 -28.04 8.84
N ARG A 429 4.73 -29.09 8.10
CA ARG A 429 4.54 -30.44 8.64
C ARG A 429 5.69 -31.34 8.27
N ARG A 430 6.32 -31.96 9.27
CA ARG A 430 7.39 -32.93 9.06
C ARG A 430 6.93 -34.08 8.15
N GLY A 431 7.75 -34.41 7.16
CA GLY A 431 7.46 -35.45 6.16
C GLY A 431 6.47 -35.04 5.06
N LYS A 432 5.97 -33.80 5.07
CA LYS A 432 5.08 -33.26 4.02
C LYS A 432 5.60 -31.97 3.40
N THR A 433 6.18 -31.10 4.22
CA THR A 433 6.69 -29.79 3.79
C THR A 433 8.17 -29.88 3.43
N GLU A 434 8.58 -29.20 2.36
CA GLU A 434 10.01 -29.02 2.02
C GLU A 434 10.68 -28.06 3.01
N GLY A 435 11.88 -28.41 3.48
CA GLY A 435 12.67 -27.55 4.38
C GLY A 435 13.16 -26.27 3.70
N GLY A 436 13.25 -25.18 4.45
CA GLY A 436 13.64 -23.88 3.91
C GLY A 436 12.99 -22.70 4.62
N TYR A 437 13.01 -21.53 3.99
CA TYR A 437 12.28 -20.36 4.45
C TYR A 437 10.79 -20.53 4.20
N ILE A 438 10.05 -20.86 5.25
CA ILE A 438 8.60 -21.11 5.19
C ILE A 438 7.78 -19.83 5.27
N VAL A 439 8.33 -18.78 5.89
CA VAL A 439 7.73 -17.44 5.99
C VAL A 439 8.83 -16.41 5.78
N PHE A 440 8.61 -15.42 4.91
CA PHE A 440 9.52 -14.30 4.67
C PHE A 440 8.78 -13.06 4.12
N GLY A 441 9.41 -11.89 4.22
CA GLY A 441 8.79 -10.58 3.92
C GLY A 441 8.86 -9.68 5.15
N PRO A 442 8.14 -8.54 5.21
CA PRO A 442 7.24 -7.97 4.22
C PRO A 442 7.93 -7.07 3.18
N TYR A 443 9.23 -6.82 3.28
CA TYR A 443 9.96 -5.84 2.45
C TYR A 443 9.50 -4.38 2.64
N SER A 444 8.81 -4.10 3.75
CA SER A 444 8.27 -2.78 4.05
C SER A 444 9.39 -1.78 4.41
N PRO A 445 9.35 -0.54 3.87
CA PRO A 445 10.39 0.44 4.16
C PRO A 445 10.33 0.88 5.64
N ILE A 446 11.49 0.92 6.29
CA ILE A 446 11.68 1.48 7.64
C ILE A 446 12.86 2.45 7.65
N ASP A 447 12.87 3.36 8.62
CA ASP A 447 14.01 4.25 8.85
C ASP A 447 15.24 3.48 9.37
N ALA A 448 16.41 4.09 9.30
CA ALA A 448 17.56 3.60 10.06
C ALA A 448 17.29 3.65 11.57
N GLY A 449 17.72 2.64 12.33
CA GLY A 449 17.54 2.61 13.78
C GLY A 449 17.55 1.23 14.41
N ASP A 450 17.26 1.19 15.71
CA ASP A 450 17.15 -0.04 16.51
C ASP A 450 15.67 -0.50 16.54
N TYR A 451 15.46 -1.80 16.39
CA TYR A 451 14.13 -2.42 16.26
C TYR A 451 14.07 -3.75 17.03
N LEU A 452 12.87 -4.12 17.46
CA LEU A 452 12.57 -5.41 18.07
C LEU A 452 11.52 -6.13 17.22
N ALA A 453 11.85 -7.31 16.72
CA ALA A 453 10.89 -8.24 16.13
C ALA A 453 10.55 -9.34 17.14
N LEU A 454 9.28 -9.70 17.25
CA LEU A 454 8.80 -10.79 18.09
C LEU A 454 8.12 -11.83 17.21
N PHE A 455 8.66 -13.04 17.18
CA PHE A 455 8.16 -14.14 16.36
C PHE A 455 7.33 -15.09 17.21
N ARG A 456 6.03 -15.22 16.94
CA ARG A 456 5.13 -16.11 17.67
C ARG A 456 5.02 -17.46 16.96
N LEU A 457 5.56 -18.51 17.59
CA LEU A 457 5.68 -19.85 17.02
C LEU A 457 5.01 -20.89 17.90
N LYS A 458 4.52 -21.98 17.31
CA LYS A 458 4.04 -23.16 18.03
C LYS A 458 4.59 -24.43 17.42
N ARG A 459 5.18 -25.29 18.25
CA ARG A 459 5.55 -26.64 17.81
C ARG A 459 4.30 -27.52 17.82
N THR A 460 3.95 -28.09 16.67
CA THR A 460 2.72 -28.89 16.48
C THR A 460 2.98 -30.40 16.39
N GLY A 461 4.25 -30.82 16.49
CA GLY A 461 4.62 -32.23 16.44
C GLY A 461 5.85 -32.58 17.28
N LYS A 462 6.02 -33.88 17.56
CA LYS A 462 7.24 -34.39 18.20
C LYS A 462 8.45 -34.19 17.26
N GLY A 463 9.59 -33.89 17.85
CA GLY A 463 10.85 -33.64 17.14
C GLY A 463 12.01 -33.52 18.11
N ARG A 464 13.22 -33.24 17.60
CA ARG A 464 14.44 -33.07 18.40
C ARG A 464 15.36 -32.00 17.81
N GLY A 465 16.15 -31.33 18.66
CA GLY A 465 17.17 -30.38 18.23
C GLY A 465 16.61 -29.06 17.72
N LEU A 466 17.18 -28.55 16.62
CA LEU A 466 16.83 -27.26 16.02
C LEU A 466 15.44 -27.31 15.37
N VAL A 467 14.52 -26.46 15.82
CA VAL A 467 13.14 -26.38 15.30
C VAL A 467 13.01 -25.29 14.24
N ALA A 468 13.66 -24.16 14.43
CA ALA A 468 13.63 -23.04 13.49
C ALA A 468 14.89 -22.17 13.64
N VAL A 469 15.18 -21.40 12.60
CA VAL A 469 16.05 -20.22 12.68
C VAL A 469 15.21 -19.02 12.29
N ILE A 470 15.09 -18.06 13.20
CA ILE A 470 14.46 -16.77 12.90
C ILE A 470 15.54 -15.75 12.58
N ASP A 471 15.30 -14.86 11.64
CA ASP A 471 16.23 -13.80 11.32
C ASP A 471 15.53 -12.54 10.78
N THR A 472 16.25 -11.43 10.87
CA THR A 472 15.92 -10.15 10.23
C THR A 472 17.03 -9.80 9.25
N CYS A 473 16.70 -9.16 8.13
CA CYS A 473 17.64 -8.72 7.12
C CYS A 473 17.12 -7.49 6.35
N VAL A 474 18.01 -6.87 5.57
CA VAL A 474 17.59 -5.93 4.54
C VAL A 474 16.93 -6.71 3.40
N GLY A 475 15.85 -6.15 2.85
CA GLY A 475 15.03 -6.77 1.82
C GLY A 475 15.84 -7.35 0.67
N GLY A 476 15.62 -8.64 0.40
CA GLY A 476 16.43 -9.43 -0.53
C GLY A 476 17.43 -10.35 0.17
N GLY A 477 17.30 -10.53 1.50
CA GLY A 477 18.02 -11.51 2.29
C GLY A 477 19.43 -11.11 2.73
N LYS A 478 19.92 -9.91 2.38
CA LYS A 478 21.29 -9.45 2.69
C LYS A 478 21.39 -7.92 2.85
N PRO A 479 22.14 -7.42 3.84
CA PRO A 479 22.75 -8.16 4.94
C PRO A 479 21.71 -8.69 5.95
N ILE A 480 22.04 -9.80 6.62
CA ILE A 480 21.32 -10.26 7.82
C ILE A 480 21.65 -9.30 8.96
N THR A 481 20.62 -8.76 9.62
CA THR A 481 20.75 -7.78 10.70
C THR A 481 20.70 -8.43 12.09
N ALA A 482 20.01 -9.56 12.24
CA ALA A 482 20.08 -10.42 13.43
C ALA A 482 19.56 -11.83 13.10
N SER A 483 19.96 -12.84 13.88
CA SER A 483 19.51 -14.22 13.71
C SER A 483 19.52 -14.96 15.05
N ARG A 484 18.59 -15.91 15.24
CA ARG A 484 18.49 -16.76 16.43
C ARG A 484 18.04 -18.17 16.06
N GLU A 485 18.71 -19.17 16.61
CA GLU A 485 18.26 -20.56 16.60
C GLU A 485 17.23 -20.81 17.71
N ILE A 486 16.22 -21.62 17.40
CA ILE A 486 15.17 -22.03 18.34
C ILE A 486 15.19 -23.54 18.44
N ARG A 487 15.32 -24.07 19.66
CA ARG A 487 15.37 -25.51 19.92
C ARG A 487 14.10 -26.05 20.56
N VAL A 488 13.92 -27.37 20.51
CA VAL A 488 12.73 -28.06 21.04
C VAL A 488 12.50 -27.77 22.53
N GLU A 489 13.56 -27.54 23.30
CA GLU A 489 13.50 -27.26 24.73
C GLU A 489 12.91 -25.87 25.02
N GLU A 490 13.01 -24.93 24.07
CA GLU A 490 12.47 -23.57 24.17
C GLU A 490 11.04 -23.46 23.63
N LEU A 491 10.55 -24.48 22.91
CA LEU A 491 9.24 -24.48 22.26
C LEU A 491 8.43 -25.74 22.62
N PRO A 492 7.66 -25.68 23.73
CA PRO A 492 6.82 -26.78 24.18
C PRO A 492 5.82 -27.24 23.11
N LEU A 493 5.42 -28.52 23.19
CA LEU A 493 4.49 -29.10 22.21
C LEU A 493 3.09 -28.54 22.45
N GLY A 494 2.47 -27.99 21.40
CA GLY A 494 1.09 -27.51 21.46
C GLY A 494 0.91 -26.12 22.08
N GLU A 495 2.00 -25.44 22.47
CA GLU A 495 1.94 -24.10 23.07
C GLU A 495 2.60 -23.08 22.15
N PHE A 496 2.01 -21.88 22.09
CA PHE A 496 2.67 -20.74 21.50
C PHE A 496 3.76 -20.19 22.43
N ARG A 497 4.91 -19.85 21.85
CA ARG A 497 5.96 -19.06 22.49
C ARG A 497 6.42 -17.97 21.54
N SER A 498 6.76 -16.83 22.13
CA SER A 498 7.17 -15.64 21.40
C SER A 498 8.68 -15.40 21.56
N PHE A 499 9.41 -15.27 20.45
CA PHE A 499 10.86 -15.17 20.43
C PHE A 499 11.32 -13.76 20.03
N PRO A 500 11.90 -12.99 20.96
CA PRO A 500 12.35 -11.64 20.68
C PRO A 500 13.68 -11.65 19.92
N LEU A 501 13.82 -10.74 18.96
CA LEU A 501 15.03 -10.51 18.17
C LEU A 501 15.27 -9.01 18.03
N LEU A 502 16.26 -8.49 18.77
CA LEU A 502 16.71 -7.11 18.71
C LEU A 502 17.71 -6.94 17.56
N PHE A 503 17.54 -5.91 16.73
CA PHE A 503 18.40 -5.66 15.57
C PHE A 503 18.54 -4.18 15.24
N HIS A 504 19.63 -3.85 14.54
CA HIS A 504 19.83 -2.54 13.93
C HIS A 504 19.58 -2.62 12.43
N HIS A 505 18.77 -1.71 11.88
CA HIS A 505 18.48 -1.66 10.44
C HIS A 505 19.07 -0.39 9.82
N PRO A 506 19.72 -0.45 8.64
CA PRO A 506 20.31 0.72 7.97
C PRO A 506 19.27 1.61 7.26
N GLY A 507 18.00 1.22 7.29
CA GLY A 507 16.90 1.83 6.54
C GLY A 507 16.61 1.10 5.22
N GLY A 508 15.45 1.38 4.63
CA GLY A 508 14.95 0.65 3.45
C GLY A 508 14.04 -0.52 3.83
N GLY A 509 13.81 -1.46 2.91
CA GLY A 509 12.89 -2.58 3.12
C GLY A 509 13.38 -3.54 4.21
N VAL A 510 12.57 -3.78 5.25
CA VAL A 510 12.84 -4.80 6.27
C VAL A 510 12.28 -6.16 5.84
N GLU A 511 13.07 -7.20 6.07
CA GLU A 511 12.66 -8.59 5.86
C GLU A 511 12.88 -9.39 7.14
N THR A 512 11.84 -10.07 7.61
CA THR A 512 11.81 -11.01 8.71
C THR A 512 11.56 -12.41 8.15
N ARG A 513 12.28 -13.43 8.63
CA ARG A 513 12.23 -14.76 8.04
C ARG A 513 12.20 -15.85 9.09
N VAL A 514 11.50 -16.94 8.77
CA VAL A 514 11.48 -18.19 9.52
C VAL A 514 12.00 -19.30 8.63
N PHE A 515 13.23 -19.75 8.90
CA PHE A 515 13.81 -20.94 8.30
C PHE A 515 13.44 -22.17 9.12
N TRP A 516 12.92 -23.19 8.45
CA TRP A 516 12.50 -24.45 9.06
C TRP A 516 13.35 -25.62 8.53
N PRO A 517 14.14 -26.29 9.39
CA PRO A 517 15.05 -27.36 9.00
C PRO A 517 14.39 -28.75 8.85
N GLY A 518 13.10 -28.90 9.18
CA GLY A 518 12.40 -30.18 9.03
C GLY A 518 12.39 -31.10 10.27
N ASN A 519 12.98 -30.69 11.39
CA ASN A 519 13.18 -31.58 12.55
C ASN A 519 11.93 -31.77 13.44
N ALA A 520 10.98 -30.82 13.43
CA ALA A 520 9.71 -30.88 14.16
C ALA A 520 8.64 -30.11 13.38
N SER A 521 7.37 -30.54 13.38
CA SER A 521 6.30 -29.74 12.78
C SER A 521 6.14 -28.40 13.52
N LEU A 522 5.95 -27.33 12.77
CA LEU A 522 5.97 -25.95 13.24
C LEU A 522 4.79 -25.17 12.66
N ALA A 523 4.16 -24.34 13.47
CA ALA A 523 3.22 -23.32 13.06
C ALA A 523 3.81 -21.93 13.39
N VAL A 524 3.68 -21.00 12.46
CA VAL A 524 4.02 -19.58 12.63
C VAL A 524 2.70 -18.80 12.66
N ASP A 525 2.45 -18.03 13.72
CA ASP A 525 1.23 -17.22 13.86
C ASP A 525 1.47 -15.81 13.32
N ASP A 526 2.32 -15.03 14.00
CA ASP A 526 2.59 -13.66 13.62
C ASP A 526 4.02 -13.22 13.92
N ILE A 527 4.36 -12.08 13.33
CA ILE A 527 5.59 -11.34 13.59
C ILE A 527 5.19 -9.91 13.94
N THR A 528 5.50 -9.47 15.15
CA THR A 528 5.24 -8.09 15.57
C THR A 528 6.52 -7.28 15.65
N LEU A 529 6.50 -6.05 15.13
CA LEU A 529 7.66 -5.18 14.99
C LEU A 529 7.46 -3.86 15.75
N TRP A 530 8.46 -3.49 16.55
CA TRP A 530 8.55 -2.21 17.23
C TRP A 530 9.86 -1.48 16.90
N LYS A 531 9.82 -0.15 16.85
CA LYS A 531 11.04 0.68 16.90
C LYS A 531 11.44 0.88 18.35
N VAL A 532 12.70 0.62 18.67
CA VAL A 532 13.22 0.80 20.02
C VAL A 532 13.59 2.27 20.20
N THR A 533 12.95 2.92 21.16
CA THR A 533 13.29 4.29 21.55
C THR A 533 14.07 4.25 22.86
N ARG A 534 15.31 4.74 22.85
CA ARG A 534 16.10 4.85 24.08
C ARG A 534 15.48 5.97 24.92
N ARG A 535 15.23 5.72 26.21
CA ARG A 535 14.93 6.81 27.16
C ARG A 535 16.04 7.85 27.03
N LYS A 536 15.68 9.13 26.87
CA LYS A 536 16.63 10.21 27.18
C LYS A 536 17.09 9.96 28.62
N ARG A 537 18.41 9.81 28.80
CA ARG A 537 19.02 9.68 30.13
C ARG A 537 18.68 10.89 30.99
#